data_AF-A0ABD2QTH5-F1
#
_entry.id   AF-A0ABD2QTH5-F1
#
_cell.length_a   1.000
_cell.length_b   1.000
_cell.length_c   1.000
_cell.angle_alpha   90.00
_cell.angle_beta   90.00
_cell.angle_gamma   90.00
#
_symmetry.space_group_name_H-M   'P 1'
#
loop_
_entity.id
_entity.type
_entity.pdbx_description
1 polymer ?
#
loop_
_entity_poly.entity_id
_entity_poly.type
_entity_poly.pdbx_seq_one_letter_code
_entity_poly.pdbx_strand_id
1 'polypeptide(L)'
;MVHSIRGSEPRLIEAANKQLNKLAFYHSFWNRTTKPSLDLAKELINMFTANKMGKVFFTNSGSEANDTQVKLVWYYNNAIGRPNKKKIIARKNAYHGSTYMTAGLSGLPSLHLKFDLPPPYILHTDCPHYWNNHLPGETEEEYSTRLANNLENLILKEGPETVAAFIAEPVMGGAGVIIPPATYFEKIQAVLKKYDILFIADEVICGFGRLGTMFGCDKYNIKPDLVSIAKALSGGYIPIGAVLVSEEISKVISSQSNQLGVFCHGFTYSGHPVACAVALEALKIYKEKNITEVVNKLSPKFQEGLKAFIDSPIIGEIRGTGLVLSTEFVDNKSPNDPFPPEWGVGTYFGSQCEKHGMLVSFSGDHVNMAPPFTLSFEELDEMISIYGKALKDTEKRVEELKSQKK
;
A
#
# COMPACT_ATOMS: atom_id res chain seq x y z
N MET A 1 -8.23 0.78 -6.67
CA MET A 1 -7.33 1.13 -5.54
C MET A 1 -7.03 2.63 -5.44
N VAL A 2 -6.89 3.38 -6.54
CA VAL A 2 -6.57 4.83 -6.50
C VAL A 2 -7.82 5.72 -6.42
N HIS A 3 -8.82 5.43 -7.26
CA HIS A 3 -10.06 6.20 -7.34
C HIS A 3 -11.01 5.85 -6.20
N SER A 4 -10.86 6.52 -5.06
CA SER A 4 -11.71 6.32 -3.87
C SER A 4 -13.03 7.07 -3.95
N ILE A 5 -13.07 8.21 -4.63
CA ILE A 5 -14.27 9.01 -4.90
C ILE A 5 -14.58 8.90 -6.38
N ARG A 6 -15.71 8.29 -6.75
CA ARG A 6 -16.05 7.97 -8.15
C ARG A 6 -16.14 9.20 -9.06
N GLY A 7 -15.84 8.99 -10.35
CA GLY A 7 -16.22 9.85 -11.47
C GLY A 7 -15.58 11.24 -11.49
N SER A 8 -16.42 12.24 -11.77
CA SER A 8 -16.11 13.67 -11.91
C SER A 8 -16.74 14.47 -10.76
N GLU A 9 -16.36 14.16 -9.52
CA GLU A 9 -16.85 14.81 -8.29
C GLU A 9 -16.73 16.34 -8.42
N PRO A 10 -17.86 17.07 -8.53
CA PRO A 10 -17.84 18.50 -8.83
C PRO A 10 -17.06 19.30 -7.79
N ARG A 11 -17.08 18.90 -6.52
CA ARG A 11 -16.35 19.60 -5.44
C ARG A 11 -14.84 19.57 -5.65
N LEU A 12 -14.29 18.44 -6.11
CA LEU A 12 -12.86 18.30 -6.38
C LEU A 12 -12.43 19.11 -7.61
N ILE A 13 -13.26 19.12 -8.65
CA ILE A 13 -13.05 19.94 -9.85
C ILE A 13 -13.11 21.44 -9.49
N GLU A 14 -14.09 21.84 -8.68
CA GLU A 14 -14.23 23.21 -8.22
C GLU A 14 -13.05 23.64 -7.34
N ALA A 15 -12.57 22.77 -6.45
CA ALA A 15 -11.37 23.03 -5.65
C ALA A 15 -10.13 23.26 -6.52
N ALA A 16 -9.96 22.44 -7.57
CA ALA A 16 -8.88 22.62 -8.55
C ALA A 16 -9.00 23.97 -9.28
N ASN A 17 -10.18 24.27 -9.85
CA ASN A 17 -10.43 25.51 -10.60
C ASN A 17 -10.26 26.77 -9.73
N LYS A 18 -10.79 26.76 -8.50
CA LYS A 18 -10.61 27.88 -7.55
C LYS A 18 -9.13 28.11 -7.27
N GLN A 19 -8.35 27.05 -7.06
CA GLN A 19 -6.92 27.20 -6.79
C GLN A 19 -6.14 27.62 -8.02
N LEU A 20 -6.47 27.10 -9.22
CA LEU A 20 -5.87 27.53 -10.49
C LEU A 20 -6.08 29.03 -10.74
N ASN A 21 -7.31 29.52 -10.55
CA ASN A 21 -7.65 30.94 -10.71
C ASN A 21 -6.99 31.84 -9.66
N LYS A 22 -6.59 31.30 -8.50
CA LYS A 22 -5.93 32.06 -7.43
C LYS A 22 -4.42 32.07 -7.56
N LEU A 23 -3.81 30.88 -7.72
CA LEU A 23 -2.39 30.67 -7.92
C LEU A 23 -2.18 29.25 -8.44
N ALA A 24 -1.91 29.13 -9.74
CA ALA A 24 -1.70 27.84 -10.38
C ALA A 24 -0.50 27.09 -9.80
N PHE A 25 0.63 27.78 -9.61
CA PHE A 25 1.86 27.16 -9.11
C PHE A 25 2.79 28.18 -8.44
N TYR A 26 3.46 27.73 -7.38
CA TYR A 26 4.68 28.30 -6.84
C TYR A 26 5.43 27.19 -6.09
N HIS A 27 6.76 27.21 -6.08
CA HIS A 27 7.55 26.16 -5.44
C HIS A 27 7.54 26.24 -3.90
N SER A 28 7.85 25.13 -3.24
CA SER A 28 8.02 25.07 -1.77
C SER A 28 9.49 25.15 -1.31
N PHE A 29 10.41 25.59 -2.16
CA PHE A 29 11.82 25.82 -1.82
C PHE A 29 12.06 27.14 -1.07
N TRP A 30 13.22 27.24 -0.39
CA TRP A 30 13.74 28.47 0.21
C TRP A 30 12.79 29.14 1.22
N ASN A 31 12.18 28.33 2.10
CA ASN A 31 11.21 28.79 3.11
C ASN A 31 10.05 29.60 2.50
N ARG A 32 9.60 29.19 1.31
CA ARG A 32 8.35 29.63 0.70
C ARG A 32 7.36 28.47 0.71
N THR A 33 6.09 28.79 0.89
CA THR A 33 5.01 27.80 0.84
C THR A 33 3.73 28.51 0.41
N THR A 34 2.72 27.72 0.03
CA THR A 34 1.36 28.20 -0.19
C THR A 34 0.45 27.84 0.97
N LYS A 35 -0.69 28.53 1.11
CA LYS A 35 -1.69 28.24 2.14
C LYS A 35 -2.26 26.82 2.03
N PRO A 36 -2.65 26.31 0.82
CA PRO A 36 -3.10 24.92 0.68
C PRO A 36 -2.09 23.89 1.18
N SER A 37 -0.79 24.04 0.87
CA SER A 37 0.24 23.09 1.32
C SER A 37 0.38 23.09 2.86
N LEU A 38 0.35 24.28 3.48
CA LEU A 38 0.39 24.41 4.94
C LEU A 38 -0.84 23.79 5.61
N ASP A 39 -2.03 24.03 5.06
CA ASP A 39 -3.28 23.50 5.59
C ASP A 39 -3.36 21.99 5.47
N LEU A 40 -2.96 21.45 4.31
CA LEU A 40 -2.90 20.01 4.11
C LEU A 40 -1.92 19.34 5.07
N ALA A 41 -0.74 19.94 5.29
CA ALA A 41 0.23 19.39 6.24
C ALA A 41 -0.33 19.32 7.67
N LYS A 42 -1.04 20.37 8.11
CA LYS A 42 -1.70 20.40 9.43
C LYS A 42 -2.81 19.36 9.52
N GLU A 43 -3.65 19.27 8.49
CA GLU A 43 -4.74 18.33 8.40
C GLU A 43 -4.24 16.88 8.48
N LEU A 44 -3.19 16.53 7.74
CA LEU A 44 -2.57 15.21 7.76
C LEU A 44 -1.96 14.85 9.13
N ILE A 45 -1.27 15.79 9.78
CA ILE A 45 -0.72 15.58 11.14
C ILE A 45 -1.85 15.34 12.15
N ASN A 46 -2.94 16.10 12.06
CA ASN A 46 -4.07 15.95 12.98
C ASN A 46 -4.85 14.65 12.74
N MET A 47 -4.95 14.22 11.47
CA MET A 47 -5.69 13.02 11.09
C MET A 47 -4.95 11.73 11.46
N PHE A 48 -3.62 11.71 11.37
CA PHE A 48 -2.82 10.53 11.68
C PHE A 48 -2.54 10.41 13.18
N THR A 49 -3.17 9.43 13.84
CA THR A 49 -3.12 9.29 15.32
C THR A 49 -2.35 8.07 15.81
N ALA A 50 -1.89 7.19 14.91
CA ALA A 50 -1.21 5.96 15.30
C ALA A 50 0.14 6.22 16.01
N ASN A 51 0.82 7.32 15.67
CA ASN A 51 1.95 7.88 16.40
C ASN A 51 1.99 9.41 16.19
N LYS A 52 2.69 10.14 17.06
CA LYS A 52 2.76 11.60 17.01
C LYS A 52 3.69 12.07 15.88
N MET A 53 3.09 12.58 14.81
CA MET A 53 3.82 13.13 13.65
C MET A 53 4.16 14.61 13.85
N GLY A 54 5.34 15.02 13.40
CA GLY A 54 5.85 16.38 13.55
C GLY A 54 5.92 17.17 12.24
N LYS A 55 6.17 16.52 11.11
CA LYS A 55 6.34 17.18 9.80
C LYS A 55 5.74 16.35 8.67
N VAL A 56 5.38 17.06 7.59
CA VAL A 56 4.96 16.48 6.31
C VAL A 56 5.89 16.97 5.22
N PHE A 57 6.36 16.06 4.37
CA PHE A 57 7.08 16.37 3.14
C PHE A 57 6.26 15.88 1.94
N PHE A 58 5.95 16.76 0.99
CA PHE A 58 5.11 16.40 -0.16
C PHE A 58 5.93 15.88 -1.35
N THR A 59 5.31 14.98 -2.11
CA THR A 59 5.82 14.36 -3.33
C THR A 59 4.68 14.27 -4.36
N ASN A 60 4.91 13.74 -5.55
CA ASN A 60 3.87 13.62 -6.59
C ASN A 60 3.29 12.19 -6.65
N SER A 61 3.98 11.22 -6.08
CA SER A 61 3.67 9.80 -6.16
C SER A 61 4.07 9.04 -4.89
N GLY A 62 3.49 7.84 -4.71
CA GLY A 62 3.93 6.93 -3.64
C GLY A 62 5.39 6.47 -3.81
N SER A 63 5.86 6.31 -5.05
CA SER A 63 7.25 5.96 -5.33
C SER A 63 8.21 7.05 -4.86
N GLU A 64 7.95 8.33 -5.15
CA GLU A 64 8.77 9.43 -4.64
C GLU A 64 8.66 9.59 -3.11
N ALA A 65 7.49 9.28 -2.54
CA ALA A 65 7.32 9.27 -1.08
C ALA A 65 8.27 8.23 -0.45
N ASN A 66 8.26 6.98 -0.93
CA ASN A 66 9.15 5.94 -0.41
C ASN A 66 10.63 6.18 -0.73
N ASP A 67 10.97 6.79 -1.87
CA ASP A 67 12.34 7.22 -2.17
C ASP A 67 12.82 8.29 -1.16
N THR A 68 11.92 9.23 -0.82
CA THR A 68 12.16 10.22 0.23
C THR A 68 12.35 9.55 1.59
N GLN A 69 11.61 8.48 1.93
CA GLN A 69 11.82 7.74 3.19
C GLN A 69 13.24 7.19 3.30
N VAL A 70 13.76 6.57 2.23
CA VAL A 70 15.14 6.05 2.20
C VAL A 70 16.14 7.15 2.51
N LYS A 71 16.00 8.31 1.85
CA LYS A 71 16.87 9.47 2.09
C LYS A 71 16.75 9.99 3.53
N LEU A 72 15.55 10.06 4.08
CA LEU A 72 15.32 10.51 5.46
C LEU A 72 15.94 9.56 6.48
N VAL A 73 15.79 8.24 6.30
CA VAL A 73 16.40 7.21 7.16
C VAL A 73 17.92 7.33 7.16
N TRP A 74 18.54 7.48 6.00
CA TRP A 74 19.99 7.64 5.90
C TRP A 74 20.47 8.96 6.48
N TYR A 75 19.77 10.05 6.20
CA TYR A 75 20.08 11.37 6.73
C TYR A 75 19.99 11.39 8.26
N TYR A 76 18.92 10.82 8.82
CA TYR A 76 18.72 10.67 10.26
C TYR A 76 19.87 9.89 10.91
N ASN A 77 20.23 8.73 10.37
CA ASN A 77 21.32 7.92 10.92
C ASN A 77 22.68 8.61 10.80
N ASN A 78 22.95 9.33 9.71
CA ASN A 78 24.16 10.15 9.60
C ASN A 78 24.20 11.28 10.63
N ALA A 79 23.07 11.98 10.84
CA ALA A 79 22.97 13.11 11.77
C ALA A 79 23.29 12.73 13.23
N ILE A 80 22.99 11.50 13.63
CA ILE A 80 23.23 10.98 14.98
C ILE A 80 24.49 10.11 15.08
N GLY A 81 25.39 10.19 14.09
CA GLY A 81 26.69 9.53 14.13
C GLY A 81 26.68 8.02 13.85
N ARG A 82 25.68 7.52 13.12
CA ARG A 82 25.52 6.10 12.75
C ARG A 82 25.65 5.87 11.24
N PRO A 83 26.82 6.17 10.62
CA PRO A 83 26.97 6.16 9.16
C PRO A 83 26.81 4.78 8.51
N ASN A 84 26.98 3.70 9.27
CA ASN A 84 26.84 2.32 8.77
C ASN A 84 25.40 1.79 8.86
N LYS A 85 24.53 2.44 9.65
CA LYS A 85 23.13 2.04 9.83
C LYS A 85 22.30 2.51 8.65
N LYS A 86 22.30 1.72 7.57
CA LYS A 86 21.76 2.09 6.24
C LYS A 86 20.87 1.05 5.58
N LYS A 87 20.96 -0.23 5.98
CA LYS A 87 20.18 -1.31 5.35
C LYS A 87 18.69 -1.14 5.65
N ILE A 88 17.85 -1.37 4.65
CA ILE A 88 16.40 -1.30 4.76
C ILE A 88 15.83 -2.66 4.40
N ILE A 89 15.06 -3.23 5.32
CA ILE A 89 14.41 -4.52 5.15
C ILE A 89 12.99 -4.27 4.64
N ALA A 90 12.71 -4.74 3.43
CA ALA A 90 11.36 -4.91 2.89
C ALA A 90 10.96 -6.39 2.97
N ARG A 91 9.84 -6.76 2.33
CA ARG A 91 9.33 -8.14 2.34
C ARG A 91 9.25 -8.66 0.91
N LYS A 92 9.44 -9.97 0.72
CA LYS A 92 9.12 -10.65 -0.54
C LYS A 92 7.67 -10.34 -0.94
N ASN A 93 7.45 -10.16 -2.24
CA ASN A 93 6.18 -9.73 -2.87
C ASN A 93 5.68 -8.32 -2.54
N ALA A 94 6.34 -7.54 -1.66
CA ALA A 94 5.90 -6.18 -1.35
C ALA A 94 5.93 -5.25 -2.58
N TYR A 95 5.09 -4.21 -2.59
CA TYR A 95 5.15 -3.15 -3.60
C TYR A 95 5.32 -1.78 -2.93
N HIS A 96 6.47 -1.15 -3.19
CA HIS A 96 6.83 0.15 -2.61
C HIS A 96 7.11 1.23 -3.66
N GLY A 97 6.95 0.93 -4.95
CA GLY A 97 7.09 1.89 -6.04
C GLY A 97 7.99 1.40 -7.16
N SER A 98 8.32 2.32 -8.06
CA SER A 98 9.03 2.01 -9.32
C SER A 98 10.15 3.00 -9.66
N THR A 99 10.62 3.84 -8.71
CA THR A 99 11.95 4.48 -8.85
C THR A 99 13.04 3.43 -8.68
N TYR A 100 14.31 3.73 -8.98
CA TYR A 100 15.40 2.76 -8.78
C TYR A 100 15.45 2.20 -7.35
N MET A 101 15.39 3.06 -6.32
CA MET A 101 15.38 2.61 -4.92
C MET A 101 14.10 1.88 -4.56
N THR A 102 12.94 2.37 -4.99
CA THR A 102 11.64 1.81 -4.58
C THR A 102 11.24 0.55 -5.34
N ALA A 103 11.72 0.37 -6.57
CA ALA A 103 11.68 -0.89 -7.28
C ALA A 103 12.54 -1.94 -6.57
N GLY A 104 13.70 -1.52 -6.03
CA GLY A 104 14.51 -2.35 -5.13
C GLY A 104 13.78 -2.76 -3.86
N LEU A 105 13.10 -1.83 -3.18
CA LEU A 105 12.27 -2.13 -2.01
C LEU A 105 11.10 -3.07 -2.35
N SER A 106 10.54 -2.96 -3.56
CA SER A 106 9.49 -3.85 -4.02
C SER A 106 10.04 -5.28 -4.17
N GLY A 107 9.43 -6.25 -3.52
CA GLY A 107 9.86 -7.65 -3.52
C GLY A 107 9.31 -8.47 -4.68
N LEU A 108 9.00 -7.83 -5.82
CA LEU A 108 8.39 -8.45 -7.00
C LEU A 108 9.47 -8.69 -8.08
N PRO A 109 9.79 -9.95 -8.43
CA PRO A 109 10.86 -10.25 -9.38
C PRO A 109 10.70 -9.59 -10.76
N SER A 110 9.46 -9.39 -11.23
CA SER A 110 9.16 -8.72 -12.50
C SER A 110 9.59 -7.26 -12.54
N LEU A 111 9.66 -6.58 -11.39
CA LEU A 111 10.18 -5.20 -11.29
C LEU A 111 11.71 -5.15 -11.30
N HIS A 112 12.39 -6.28 -11.06
CA HIS A 112 13.86 -6.35 -11.00
C HIS A 112 14.49 -6.80 -12.32
N LEU A 113 13.75 -7.60 -13.08
CA LEU A 113 14.23 -8.22 -14.32
C LEU A 113 14.76 -7.16 -15.29
N LYS A 114 16.06 -7.26 -15.64
CA LYS A 114 16.79 -6.36 -16.55
C LYS A 114 16.99 -4.92 -16.04
N PHE A 115 16.91 -4.69 -14.73
CA PHE A 115 17.13 -3.37 -14.11
C PHE A 115 18.27 -3.33 -13.07
N ASP A 116 19.02 -4.42 -12.89
CA ASP A 116 20.10 -4.55 -11.90
C ASP A 116 19.63 -4.20 -10.47
N LEU A 117 18.49 -4.78 -10.10
CA LEU A 117 17.83 -4.60 -8.81
C LEU A 117 17.84 -5.93 -8.02
N PRO A 118 17.76 -5.85 -6.67
CA PRO A 118 17.70 -4.64 -5.84
C PRO A 118 19.06 -3.92 -5.71
N PRO A 119 19.08 -2.60 -5.42
CA PRO A 119 20.31 -1.86 -5.20
C PRO A 119 20.94 -2.26 -3.85
N PRO A 120 22.21 -1.89 -3.60
CA PRO A 120 22.84 -2.10 -2.30
C PRO A 120 21.99 -1.57 -1.14
N TYR A 121 22.16 -2.20 0.03
CA TYR A 121 21.45 -1.88 1.28
C TYR A 121 19.97 -2.27 1.34
N ILE A 122 19.39 -2.82 0.27
CA ILE A 122 18.03 -3.32 0.32
C ILE A 122 18.01 -4.83 0.54
N LEU A 123 17.20 -5.27 1.49
CA LEU A 123 17.01 -6.67 1.87
C LEU A 123 15.53 -7.04 1.82
N HIS A 124 15.22 -8.31 1.61
CA HIS A 124 13.86 -8.82 1.69
C HIS A 124 13.76 -9.96 2.71
N THR A 125 12.95 -9.75 3.74
CA THR A 125 12.46 -10.83 4.61
C THR A 125 11.26 -11.53 3.98
N ASP A 126 10.71 -12.52 4.67
CA ASP A 126 9.62 -13.35 4.17
C ASP A 126 8.32 -12.60 3.87
N CYS A 127 7.53 -13.17 2.96
CA CYS A 127 6.21 -12.67 2.61
C CYS A 127 5.18 -13.20 3.63
N PRO A 128 4.38 -12.35 4.31
CA PRO A 128 3.42 -12.77 5.31
C PRO A 128 2.11 -13.34 4.71
N HIS A 129 2.21 -14.19 3.69
CA HIS A 129 1.07 -14.88 3.08
C HIS A 129 0.89 -16.25 3.69
N TYR A 130 -0.01 -16.37 4.67
CA TYR A 130 -0.23 -17.61 5.41
C TYR A 130 -0.63 -18.77 4.48
N TRP A 131 -1.66 -18.57 3.64
CA TRP A 131 -2.16 -19.60 2.72
C TRP A 131 -1.03 -20.21 1.86
N ASN A 132 -0.13 -19.39 1.33
CA ASN A 132 0.95 -19.85 0.46
C ASN A 132 2.18 -20.43 1.21
N ASN A 133 2.51 -19.91 2.40
CA ASN A 133 3.84 -20.10 3.01
C ASN A 133 3.84 -20.77 4.38
N HIS A 134 2.68 -21.16 4.92
CA HIS A 134 2.60 -21.90 6.17
C HIS A 134 3.16 -23.32 6.04
N LEU A 135 3.69 -23.86 7.13
CA LEU A 135 4.09 -25.27 7.21
C LEU A 135 2.86 -26.13 7.55
N PRO A 136 2.85 -27.44 7.19
CA PRO A 136 1.76 -28.33 7.57
C PRO A 136 1.51 -28.33 9.08
N GLY A 137 0.27 -28.02 9.48
CA GLY A 137 -0.15 -27.95 10.88
C GLY A 137 0.24 -26.66 11.62
N GLU A 138 0.91 -25.71 10.96
CA GLU A 138 1.28 -24.42 11.55
C GLU A 138 0.06 -23.49 11.62
N THR A 139 -0.27 -23.00 12.81
CA THR A 139 -1.30 -21.97 12.99
C THR A 139 -0.82 -20.60 12.48
N GLU A 140 -1.74 -19.66 12.23
CA GLU A 140 -1.35 -18.28 11.86
C GLU A 140 -0.43 -17.62 12.91
N GLU A 141 -0.64 -17.90 14.19
CA GLU A 141 0.17 -17.33 15.26
C GLU A 141 1.59 -17.90 15.26
N GLU A 142 1.74 -19.22 15.09
CA GLU A 142 3.05 -19.87 14.95
C GLU A 142 3.77 -19.40 13.70
N TYR A 143 3.04 -19.23 12.59
CA TYR A 143 3.56 -18.65 11.36
C TYR A 143 4.11 -17.25 11.61
N SER A 144 3.34 -16.37 12.27
CA SER A 144 3.81 -15.04 12.67
C SER A 144 5.05 -15.08 13.57
N THR A 145 5.14 -16.04 14.51
CA THR A 145 6.34 -16.25 15.33
C THR A 145 7.55 -16.60 14.46
N ARG A 146 7.38 -17.53 13.51
CA ARG A 146 8.45 -17.92 12.59
C ARG A 146 8.92 -16.75 11.75
N LEU A 147 8.01 -15.93 11.22
CA LEU A 147 8.38 -14.75 10.45
C LEU A 147 9.17 -13.71 11.28
N ALA A 148 8.77 -13.50 12.54
CA ALA A 148 9.50 -12.60 13.44
C ALA A 148 10.91 -13.14 13.76
N ASN A 149 11.04 -14.46 14.00
CA ASN A 149 12.33 -15.11 14.20
C ASN A 149 13.22 -15.01 12.94
N ASN A 150 12.65 -15.19 11.76
CA ASN A 150 13.38 -15.05 10.49
C ASN A 150 13.86 -13.62 10.27
N LEU A 151 13.03 -12.61 10.59
CA LEU A 151 13.43 -11.21 10.57
C LEU A 151 14.58 -10.95 11.55
N GLU A 152 14.48 -11.43 12.79
CA GLU A 152 15.53 -11.28 13.79
C GLU A 152 16.84 -11.94 13.36
N ASN A 153 16.78 -13.16 12.82
CA ASN A 153 17.94 -13.86 12.28
C ASN A 153 18.60 -13.09 11.13
N LEU A 154 17.81 -12.48 10.24
CA LEU A 154 18.32 -11.63 9.17
C LEU A 154 19.03 -10.38 9.75
N ILE A 155 18.43 -9.73 10.75
CA ILE A 155 19.03 -8.56 11.40
C ILE A 155 20.36 -8.93 12.06
N LEU A 156 20.41 -10.06 12.79
CA LEU A 156 21.63 -10.55 13.44
C LEU A 156 22.72 -10.90 12.43
N LYS A 157 22.35 -11.57 11.33
CA LYS A 157 23.28 -11.91 10.24
C LYS A 157 23.91 -10.67 9.59
N GLU A 158 23.11 -9.62 9.41
CA GLU A 158 23.54 -8.40 8.73
C GLU A 158 24.29 -7.43 9.65
N GLY A 159 24.23 -7.63 10.95
CA GLY A 159 24.70 -6.70 11.97
C GLY A 159 23.61 -5.67 12.31
N PRO A 160 23.01 -5.70 13.52
CA PRO A 160 21.94 -4.78 13.92
C PRO A 160 22.31 -3.29 13.81
N GLU A 161 23.58 -2.97 13.98
CA GLU A 161 24.16 -1.63 13.80
C GLU A 161 24.17 -1.15 12.35
N THR A 162 23.92 -2.05 11.39
CA THR A 162 23.84 -1.72 9.96
C THR A 162 22.42 -1.60 9.43
N VAL A 163 21.42 -2.15 10.14
CA VAL A 163 20.01 -2.14 9.73
C VAL A 163 19.30 -0.91 10.27
N ALA A 164 18.80 -0.07 9.38
CA ALA A 164 18.25 1.24 9.70
C ALA A 164 16.73 1.29 9.78
N ALA A 165 16.05 0.58 8.88
CA ALA A 165 14.59 0.63 8.82
C ALA A 165 13.99 -0.67 8.31
N PHE A 166 12.73 -0.88 8.65
CA PHE A 166 11.84 -1.86 8.07
C PHE A 166 10.66 -1.14 7.43
N ILE A 167 10.33 -1.49 6.19
CA ILE A 167 9.18 -0.90 5.47
C ILE A 167 8.11 -1.96 5.23
N ALA A 168 6.86 -1.61 5.56
CA ALA A 168 5.73 -2.48 5.29
C ALA A 168 4.42 -1.74 4.99
N GLU A 169 3.72 -2.23 3.97
CA GLU A 169 2.28 -2.04 3.79
C GLU A 169 1.52 -2.79 4.90
N PRO A 170 0.51 -2.19 5.55
CA PRO A 170 -0.37 -2.89 6.49
C PRO A 170 -1.11 -4.07 5.85
N VAL A 171 -1.54 -3.94 4.60
CA VAL A 171 -2.03 -5.02 3.73
C VAL A 171 -1.30 -4.88 2.40
N MET A 172 -0.63 -5.92 1.92
CA MET A 172 0.11 -5.83 0.66
C MET A 172 -0.88 -5.77 -0.50
N GLY A 173 -0.94 -4.64 -1.21
CA GLY A 173 -1.90 -4.47 -2.30
C GLY A 173 -1.42 -5.09 -3.59
N GLY A 174 -0.22 -4.72 -4.03
CA GLY A 174 0.36 -5.15 -5.32
C GLY A 174 0.66 -6.65 -5.40
N ALA A 175 0.77 -7.31 -4.25
CA ALA A 175 1.06 -8.74 -4.10
C ALA A 175 -0.19 -9.64 -4.20
N GLY A 176 -1.35 -9.07 -4.51
CA GLY A 176 -2.61 -9.81 -4.47
C GLY A 176 -3.33 -9.70 -3.13
N VAL A 177 -3.40 -8.52 -2.51
CA VAL A 177 -4.18 -8.27 -1.27
C VAL A 177 -3.83 -9.26 -0.14
N ILE A 178 -2.56 -9.30 0.25
CA ILE A 178 -2.09 -10.20 1.31
C ILE A 178 -2.34 -9.56 2.67
N ILE A 179 -3.20 -10.19 3.46
CA ILE A 179 -3.52 -9.80 4.83
C ILE A 179 -2.44 -10.36 5.76
N PRO A 180 -1.90 -9.56 6.69
CA PRO A 180 -0.95 -10.07 7.68
C PRO A 180 -1.62 -11.14 8.55
N PRO A 181 -0.93 -12.25 8.87
CA PRO A 181 -1.47 -13.28 9.77
C PRO A 181 -1.66 -12.72 11.18
N ALA A 182 -2.48 -13.40 11.97
CA ALA A 182 -2.74 -13.04 13.36
C ALA A 182 -1.43 -12.77 14.13
N THR A 183 -1.40 -11.70 14.93
CA THR A 183 -0.24 -11.24 15.76
C THR A 183 1.01 -10.79 14.99
N TYR A 184 1.03 -10.79 13.65
CA TYR A 184 2.22 -10.48 12.84
C TYR A 184 2.86 -9.14 13.21
N PHE A 185 2.11 -8.03 13.12
CA PHE A 185 2.68 -6.71 13.38
C PHE A 185 3.06 -6.47 14.85
N GLU A 186 2.43 -7.15 15.80
CA GLU A 186 2.84 -7.12 17.21
C GLU A 186 4.26 -7.70 17.36
N LYS A 187 4.47 -8.91 16.81
CA LYS A 187 5.75 -9.62 16.87
C LYS A 187 6.85 -8.91 16.09
N ILE A 188 6.54 -8.39 14.90
CA ILE A 188 7.50 -7.62 14.10
C ILE A 188 7.92 -6.35 14.84
N GLN A 189 6.98 -5.56 15.38
CA GLN A 189 7.31 -4.34 16.12
C GLN A 189 8.20 -4.61 17.35
N ALA A 190 7.99 -5.74 18.04
CA ALA A 190 8.85 -6.14 19.16
C ALA A 190 10.31 -6.37 18.71
N VAL A 191 10.52 -7.03 17.56
CA VAL A 191 11.85 -7.24 16.97
C VAL A 191 12.48 -5.90 16.55
N LEU A 192 11.74 -5.04 15.85
CA LEU A 192 12.26 -3.74 15.39
C LEU A 192 12.70 -2.87 16.57
N LYS A 193 11.89 -2.82 17.63
CA LYS A 193 12.19 -2.08 18.85
C LYS A 193 13.44 -2.61 19.56
N LYS A 194 13.64 -3.92 19.60
CA LYS A 194 14.81 -4.56 20.24
C LYS A 194 16.14 -4.11 19.63
N TYR A 195 16.16 -3.85 18.32
CA TYR A 195 17.37 -3.52 17.57
C TYR A 195 17.45 -2.05 17.10
N ASP A 196 16.56 -1.21 17.63
CA ASP A 196 16.47 0.21 17.27
C ASP A 196 16.40 0.41 15.75
N ILE A 197 15.44 -0.27 15.12
CA ILE A 197 15.16 -0.21 13.68
C ILE A 197 13.89 0.59 13.47
N LEU A 198 13.95 1.61 12.62
CA LEU A 198 12.80 2.46 12.33
C LEU A 198 11.71 1.69 11.58
N PHE A 199 10.44 1.96 11.88
CA PHE A 199 9.32 1.41 11.14
C PHE A 199 8.72 2.44 10.18
N ILE A 200 8.83 2.18 8.87
CA ILE A 200 8.11 2.89 7.81
C ILE A 200 6.81 2.15 7.48
N ALA A 201 5.66 2.78 7.75
CA ALA A 201 4.36 2.29 7.29
C ALA A 201 4.03 2.84 5.89
N ASP A 202 3.86 1.94 4.92
CA ASP A 202 3.41 2.29 3.58
C ASP A 202 1.87 2.25 3.50
N GLU A 203 1.26 3.40 3.78
CA GLU A 203 -0.19 3.62 3.77
C GLU A 203 -0.72 4.06 2.40
N VAL A 204 0.09 3.92 1.34
CA VAL A 204 -0.28 4.41 0.00
C VAL A 204 -1.61 3.80 -0.48
N ILE A 205 -1.93 2.55 -0.14
CA ILE A 205 -3.21 1.90 -0.47
C ILE A 205 -4.17 1.89 0.73
N CYS A 206 -3.65 1.60 1.92
CA CYS A 206 -4.45 1.33 3.10
C CYS A 206 -5.04 2.60 3.74
N GLY A 207 -4.41 3.75 3.50
CA GLY A 207 -4.85 5.03 4.02
C GLY A 207 -6.19 5.51 3.46
N PHE A 208 -6.81 6.41 4.22
CA PHE A 208 -8.05 7.10 3.91
C PHE A 208 -9.28 6.18 3.77
N GLY A 209 -9.41 5.15 4.63
CA GLY A 209 -10.69 4.42 4.78
C GLY A 209 -10.75 3.05 4.13
N ARG A 210 -9.78 2.67 3.28
CA ARG A 210 -9.87 1.47 2.42
C ARG A 210 -10.19 0.18 3.17
N LEU A 211 -9.63 0.02 4.37
CA LEU A 211 -9.74 -1.20 5.16
C LEU A 211 -10.87 -1.17 6.21
N GLY A 212 -11.71 -0.12 6.20
CA GLY A 212 -12.73 0.14 7.22
C GLY A 212 -12.26 1.03 8.38
N THR A 213 -10.97 1.37 8.40
CA THR A 213 -10.33 2.31 9.33
C THR A 213 -9.69 3.45 8.55
N MET A 214 -9.38 4.57 9.21
CA MET A 214 -8.77 5.72 8.52
C MET A 214 -7.41 5.33 7.94
N PHE A 215 -6.56 4.66 8.69
CA PHE A 215 -5.30 4.09 8.23
C PHE A 215 -5.23 2.59 8.52
N GLY A 216 -4.41 1.85 7.76
CA GLY A 216 -4.11 0.46 8.08
C GLY A 216 -3.40 0.31 9.42
N CYS A 217 -2.63 1.31 9.83
CA CYS A 217 -1.99 1.39 11.13
C CYS A 217 -3.01 1.31 12.27
N ASP A 218 -4.19 1.90 12.11
CA ASP A 218 -5.26 1.84 13.12
C ASP A 218 -5.78 0.40 13.23
N LYS A 219 -5.96 -0.28 12.10
CA LYS A 219 -6.50 -1.65 12.03
C LYS A 219 -5.58 -2.68 12.66
N TYR A 220 -4.27 -2.56 12.43
CA TYR A 220 -3.27 -3.53 12.87
C TYR A 220 -2.39 -3.04 14.02
N ASN A 221 -2.79 -1.94 14.67
CA ASN A 221 -2.08 -1.32 15.79
C ASN A 221 -0.57 -1.11 15.50
N ILE A 222 -0.26 -0.60 14.30
CA ILE A 222 1.10 -0.27 13.88
C ILE A 222 1.46 1.11 14.45
N LYS A 223 2.64 1.23 15.04
CA LYS A 223 3.21 2.47 15.60
C LYS A 223 4.43 2.88 14.79
N PRO A 224 4.25 3.52 13.62
CA PRO A 224 5.35 3.82 12.72
C PRO A 224 6.10 5.09 13.13
N ASP A 225 7.37 5.15 12.75
CA ASP A 225 8.20 6.35 12.84
C ASP A 225 8.05 7.26 11.62
N LEU A 226 7.74 6.65 10.48
CA LEU A 226 7.65 7.27 9.16
C LEU A 226 6.44 6.69 8.43
N VAL A 227 5.70 7.51 7.68
CA VAL A 227 4.51 7.05 6.95
C VAL A 227 4.51 7.59 5.53
N SER A 228 4.26 6.74 4.56
CA SER A 228 4.06 7.12 3.15
C SER A 228 2.58 7.08 2.80
N ILE A 229 2.07 8.14 2.17
CA ILE A 229 0.67 8.23 1.72
C ILE A 229 0.63 8.80 0.29
N ALA A 230 -0.35 8.36 -0.51
CA ALA A 230 -0.63 8.90 -1.84
C ALA A 230 -2.06 8.45 -2.26
N LYS A 231 -2.28 8.17 -3.55
CA LYS A 231 -3.50 7.58 -4.12
C LYS A 231 -4.79 8.24 -3.62
N ALA A 232 -5.48 7.64 -2.64
CA ALA A 232 -6.72 8.15 -2.08
C ALA A 232 -6.57 9.53 -1.41
N LEU A 233 -5.33 10.00 -1.15
CA LEU A 233 -5.04 11.35 -0.67
C LEU A 233 -5.74 12.45 -1.50
N SER A 234 -5.75 12.33 -2.83
CA SER A 234 -6.50 13.24 -3.73
C SER A 234 -7.72 12.58 -4.38
N GLY A 235 -8.09 11.39 -3.91
CA GLY A 235 -9.11 10.56 -4.56
C GLY A 235 -8.74 10.08 -5.96
N GLY A 236 -7.48 10.23 -6.39
CA GLY A 236 -7.03 9.92 -7.76
C GLY A 236 -7.18 11.06 -8.77
N TYR A 237 -7.62 12.25 -8.36
CA TYR A 237 -7.92 13.36 -9.28
C TYR A 237 -6.68 14.09 -9.79
N ILE A 238 -5.64 14.17 -8.95
CA ILE A 238 -4.40 14.85 -9.28
C ILE A 238 -3.23 14.18 -8.56
N PRO A 239 -2.03 14.05 -9.18
CA PRO A 239 -0.88 13.43 -8.54
C PRO A 239 -0.48 14.16 -7.26
N ILE A 240 -0.42 13.41 -6.16
CA ILE A 240 0.12 13.87 -4.88
C ILE A 240 0.51 12.65 -4.03
N GLY A 241 1.64 12.77 -3.36
CA GLY A 241 2.08 11.91 -2.27
C GLY A 241 2.59 12.74 -1.11
N ALA A 242 2.76 12.11 0.04
CA ALA A 242 3.39 12.74 1.19
C ALA A 242 4.09 11.71 2.07
N VAL A 243 5.06 12.21 2.82
CA VAL A 243 5.77 11.52 3.90
C VAL A 243 5.43 12.23 5.20
N LEU A 244 4.90 11.50 6.18
CA LEU A 244 4.79 11.98 7.56
C LEU A 244 6.01 11.48 8.33
N VAL A 245 6.57 12.37 9.14
CA VAL A 245 7.77 12.11 9.94
C VAL A 245 7.43 12.32 11.40
N SER A 246 7.77 11.34 12.26
CA SER A 246 7.57 11.44 13.71
C SER A 246 8.21 12.70 14.29
N GLU A 247 7.65 13.18 15.40
CA GLU A 247 8.18 14.39 16.06
C GLU A 247 9.68 14.24 16.39
N GLU A 248 10.08 13.07 16.91
CA GLU A 248 11.46 12.76 17.29
C GLU A 248 12.42 12.87 16.10
N ILE A 249 12.14 12.15 15.01
CA ILE A 249 12.99 12.16 13.81
C ILE A 249 13.01 13.55 13.19
N SER A 250 11.87 14.25 13.16
CA SER A 250 11.79 15.59 12.58
C SER A 250 12.68 16.61 13.31
N LYS A 251 12.85 16.48 14.64
CA LYS A 251 13.75 17.33 15.43
C LYS A 251 15.22 17.10 15.06
N VAL A 252 15.62 15.83 14.92
CA VAL A 252 16.98 15.48 14.49
C VAL A 252 17.27 16.02 13.09
N ILE A 253 16.35 15.82 12.14
CA ILE A 253 16.51 16.32 10.77
C ILE A 253 16.64 17.84 10.77
N SER A 254 15.77 18.55 11.50
CA SER A 254 15.80 20.00 11.58
C SER A 254 17.07 20.53 12.22
N SER A 255 17.56 19.88 13.28
CA SER A 255 18.82 20.24 13.93
C SER A 255 20.00 20.09 12.96
N GLN A 256 20.09 18.93 12.29
CA GLN A 256 21.16 18.68 11.33
C GLN A 256 21.09 19.63 10.13
N SER A 257 19.90 19.91 9.60
CA SER A 257 19.76 20.83 8.47
C SER A 257 20.14 22.26 8.84
N ASN A 258 19.89 22.67 10.08
CA ASN A 258 20.34 23.98 10.57
C ASN A 258 21.85 24.06 10.66
N GLN A 259 22.53 22.98 11.08
CA GLN A 259 23.99 22.90 11.08
C GLN A 259 24.59 22.94 9.67
N LEU A 260 23.95 22.28 8.70
CA LEU A 260 24.37 22.28 7.29
C LEU A 260 23.92 23.53 6.52
N GLY A 261 23.04 24.35 7.10
CA GLY A 261 22.42 25.53 6.48
C GLY A 261 21.22 25.23 5.57
N VAL A 262 21.04 24.00 5.09
CA VAL A 262 19.90 23.61 4.23
C VAL A 262 19.59 22.12 4.31
N PHE A 263 18.31 21.76 4.20
CA PHE A 263 17.89 20.39 3.88
C PHE A 263 17.81 20.23 2.35
N CYS A 264 18.82 19.62 1.74
CA CYS A 264 18.94 19.53 0.28
C CYS A 264 18.17 18.32 -0.29
N HIS A 265 16.85 18.39 -0.24
CA HIS A 265 15.95 17.43 -0.88
C HIS A 265 14.62 18.09 -1.22
N GLY A 266 14.08 17.79 -2.40
CA GLY A 266 12.99 18.55 -2.95
C GLY A 266 12.63 18.15 -4.37
N PHE A 267 11.36 18.26 -4.70
CA PHE A 267 10.84 18.12 -6.07
C PHE A 267 10.21 19.45 -6.50
N THR A 268 10.31 19.82 -7.77
CA THR A 268 9.75 21.09 -8.29
C THR A 268 8.30 21.29 -7.90
N TYR A 269 7.50 20.22 -7.98
CA TYR A 269 6.07 20.23 -7.67
C TYR A 269 5.74 19.80 -6.22
N SER A 270 6.74 19.69 -5.34
CA SER A 270 6.52 19.38 -3.93
C SER A 270 5.60 20.44 -3.29
N GLY A 271 4.45 19.98 -2.80
CA GLY A 271 3.41 20.83 -2.22
C GLY A 271 2.67 21.69 -3.23
N HIS A 272 2.48 21.21 -4.47
CA HIS A 272 1.77 21.95 -5.53
C HIS A 272 0.40 22.46 -5.03
N PRO A 273 0.10 23.78 -5.11
CA PRO A 273 -1.07 24.36 -4.46
C PRO A 273 -2.40 23.74 -4.92
N VAL A 274 -2.56 23.51 -6.23
CA VAL A 274 -3.75 22.84 -6.80
C VAL A 274 -3.90 21.41 -6.25
N ALA A 275 -2.83 20.63 -6.23
CA ALA A 275 -2.88 19.26 -5.72
C ALA A 275 -3.23 19.22 -4.23
N CYS A 276 -2.66 20.14 -3.44
CA CYS A 276 -2.99 20.28 -2.03
C CYS A 276 -4.44 20.72 -1.79
N ALA A 277 -4.98 21.63 -2.60
CA ALA A 277 -6.37 22.07 -2.49
C ALA A 277 -7.37 20.94 -2.82
N VAL A 278 -7.09 20.16 -3.86
CA VAL A 278 -7.90 18.98 -4.21
C VAL A 278 -7.83 17.92 -3.13
N ALA A 279 -6.63 17.64 -2.60
CA ALA A 279 -6.48 16.70 -1.48
C ALA A 279 -7.23 17.15 -0.23
N LEU A 280 -7.15 18.43 0.15
CA LEU A 280 -7.94 18.97 1.27
C LEU A 280 -9.44 18.75 1.09
N GLU A 281 -9.96 19.00 -0.12
CA GLU A 281 -11.38 18.78 -0.39
C GLU A 281 -11.75 17.30 -0.39
N ALA A 282 -10.86 16.40 -0.87
CA ALA A 282 -11.06 14.96 -0.76
C ALA A 282 -11.12 14.49 0.70
N LEU A 283 -10.19 14.96 1.55
CA LEU A 283 -10.18 14.67 2.98
C LEU A 283 -11.45 15.20 3.67
N LYS A 284 -11.94 16.39 3.27
CA LYS A 284 -13.19 16.95 3.77
C LYS A 284 -14.38 16.07 3.40
N ILE A 285 -14.46 15.61 2.15
CA ILE A 285 -15.51 14.66 1.71
C ILE A 285 -15.46 13.37 2.54
N TYR A 286 -14.27 12.83 2.80
CA TYR A 286 -14.14 11.61 3.61
C TYR A 286 -14.67 11.79 5.03
N LYS A 287 -14.40 12.95 5.66
CA LYS A 287 -14.92 13.28 6.98
C LYS A 287 -16.44 13.47 6.97
N GLU A 288 -16.96 14.27 6.06
CA GLU A 288 -18.39 14.59 5.98
C GLU A 288 -19.25 13.37 5.68
N LYS A 289 -18.76 12.45 4.82
CA LYS A 289 -19.46 11.20 4.49
C LYS A 289 -19.20 10.08 5.50
N ASN A 290 -18.39 10.33 6.53
CA ASN A 290 -17.85 9.30 7.43
C ASN A 290 -17.41 8.05 6.67
N ILE A 291 -16.40 8.19 5.81
CA ILE A 291 -16.07 7.18 4.80
C ILE A 291 -15.73 5.81 5.40
N THR A 292 -15.19 5.79 6.61
CA THR A 292 -14.91 4.55 7.35
C THR A 292 -16.19 3.79 7.67
N GLU A 293 -17.24 4.47 8.11
CA GLU A 293 -18.55 3.87 8.35
C GLU A 293 -19.21 3.38 7.05
N VAL A 294 -19.09 4.15 5.96
CA VAL A 294 -19.57 3.72 4.64
C VAL A 294 -18.89 2.42 4.21
N VAL A 295 -17.55 2.38 4.28
CA VAL A 295 -16.77 1.18 3.97
C VAL A 295 -17.19 0.02 4.86
N ASN A 296 -17.35 0.23 6.17
CA ASN A 296 -17.75 -0.82 7.11
C ASN A 296 -19.17 -1.35 6.84
N LYS A 297 -20.10 -0.54 6.32
CA LYS A 297 -21.44 -0.99 5.92
C LYS A 297 -21.43 -1.84 4.65
N LEU A 298 -20.58 -1.51 3.68
CA LEU A 298 -20.48 -2.24 2.41
C LEU A 298 -19.62 -3.51 2.52
N SER A 299 -18.65 -3.52 3.44
CA SER A 299 -17.62 -4.55 3.53
C SER A 299 -18.17 -5.97 3.74
N PRO A 300 -19.14 -6.25 4.64
CA PRO A 300 -19.65 -7.60 4.82
C PRO A 300 -20.20 -8.20 3.52
N LYS A 301 -21.07 -7.46 2.83
CA LYS A 301 -21.66 -7.90 1.56
C LYS A 301 -20.60 -8.08 0.47
N PHE A 302 -19.61 -7.20 0.39
CA PHE A 302 -18.51 -7.31 -0.58
C PHE A 302 -17.63 -8.54 -0.30
N GLN A 303 -17.24 -8.75 0.95
CA GLN A 303 -16.35 -9.84 1.34
C GLN A 303 -17.08 -11.19 1.26
N GLU A 304 -18.25 -11.32 1.89
CA GLU A 304 -19.03 -12.56 1.93
C GLU A 304 -19.58 -12.91 0.54
N GLY A 305 -20.07 -11.93 -0.21
CA GLY A 305 -20.63 -12.15 -1.55
C GLY A 305 -19.62 -12.70 -2.55
N LEU A 306 -18.35 -12.25 -2.47
CA LEU A 306 -17.28 -12.80 -3.30
C LEU A 306 -16.72 -14.11 -2.72
N LYS A 307 -16.57 -14.22 -1.40
CA LYS A 307 -16.14 -15.46 -0.74
C LYS A 307 -17.12 -16.62 -0.91
N ALA A 308 -18.40 -16.35 -1.21
CA ALA A 308 -19.38 -17.39 -1.54
C ALA A 308 -18.98 -18.26 -2.74
N PHE A 309 -18.04 -17.80 -3.58
CA PHE A 309 -17.53 -18.56 -4.72
C PHE A 309 -16.32 -19.45 -4.39
N ILE A 310 -15.86 -19.52 -3.13
CA ILE A 310 -14.65 -20.26 -2.71
C ILE A 310 -14.70 -21.77 -3.02
N ASP A 311 -15.90 -22.32 -3.26
CA ASP A 311 -16.07 -23.72 -3.62
C ASP A 311 -15.89 -24.03 -5.11
N SER A 312 -15.66 -23.02 -5.93
CA SER A 312 -15.24 -23.20 -7.31
C SER A 312 -13.96 -24.06 -7.39
N PRO A 313 -13.90 -25.05 -8.30
CA PRO A 313 -12.76 -25.95 -8.42
C PRO A 313 -11.48 -25.27 -8.94
N ILE A 314 -11.59 -24.05 -9.46
CA ILE A 314 -10.47 -23.28 -10.01
C ILE A 314 -9.97 -22.19 -9.05
N ILE A 315 -10.58 -22.04 -7.87
CA ILE A 315 -10.19 -21.03 -6.89
C ILE A 315 -9.38 -21.68 -5.77
N GLY A 316 -8.21 -21.11 -5.49
CA GLY A 316 -7.34 -21.46 -4.36
C GLY A 316 -7.71 -20.71 -3.09
N GLU A 317 -7.76 -19.38 -3.21
CA GLU A 317 -8.01 -18.50 -2.08
C GLU A 317 -8.85 -17.29 -2.52
N ILE A 318 -9.75 -16.86 -1.64
CA ILE A 318 -10.38 -15.54 -1.72
C ILE A 318 -10.08 -14.80 -0.41
N ARG A 319 -9.23 -13.78 -0.49
CA ARG A 319 -8.73 -13.04 0.66
C ARG A 319 -8.99 -11.55 0.52
N GLY A 320 -9.38 -10.89 1.61
CA GLY A 320 -9.68 -9.46 1.57
C GLY A 320 -10.11 -8.91 2.92
N THR A 321 -10.10 -7.59 3.01
CA THR A 321 -10.65 -6.84 4.14
C THR A 321 -11.12 -5.47 3.67
N GLY A 322 -12.15 -4.91 4.33
CA GLY A 322 -12.72 -3.63 3.90
C GLY A 322 -13.25 -3.74 2.47
N LEU A 323 -12.98 -2.73 1.65
CA LEU A 323 -13.27 -2.75 0.21
C LEU A 323 -12.02 -3.07 -0.62
N VAL A 324 -11.25 -4.09 -0.25
CA VAL A 324 -10.21 -4.67 -1.09
C VAL A 324 -10.18 -6.19 -0.94
N LEU A 325 -10.03 -6.92 -2.05
CA LEU A 325 -10.05 -8.37 -2.10
C LEU A 325 -9.24 -8.88 -3.30
N SER A 326 -8.66 -10.06 -3.15
CA SER A 326 -8.03 -10.82 -4.23
C SER A 326 -8.62 -12.23 -4.30
N THR A 327 -8.76 -12.72 -5.52
CA THR A 327 -9.04 -14.13 -5.83
C THR A 327 -7.80 -14.72 -6.49
N GLU A 328 -7.33 -15.84 -5.99
CA GLU A 328 -6.20 -16.59 -6.55
C GLU A 328 -6.69 -17.89 -7.19
N PHE A 329 -6.33 -18.11 -8.45
CA PHE A 329 -6.75 -19.29 -9.22
C PHE A 329 -5.67 -20.37 -9.22
N VAL A 330 -6.04 -21.60 -8.87
CA VAL A 330 -5.15 -22.78 -8.84
C VAL A 330 -5.93 -24.05 -9.20
N ASP A 331 -5.21 -25.08 -9.64
CA ASP A 331 -5.75 -26.38 -9.99
C ASP A 331 -5.73 -27.30 -8.75
N ASN A 332 -6.78 -27.32 -7.91
CA ASN A 332 -6.96 -28.16 -6.68
C ASN A 332 -6.84 -27.44 -5.31
N LYS A 333 -7.36 -26.21 -5.18
CA LYS A 333 -7.41 -25.44 -3.91
C LYS A 333 -6.08 -25.29 -3.14
N SER A 334 -4.97 -25.58 -3.79
CA SER A 334 -3.64 -25.73 -3.18
C SER A 334 -2.67 -24.74 -3.82
N PRO A 335 -1.88 -24.00 -3.02
CA PRO A 335 -0.86 -23.09 -3.56
C PRO A 335 0.25 -23.82 -4.34
N ASN A 336 0.39 -25.15 -4.14
CA ASN A 336 1.41 -25.97 -4.80
C ASN A 336 0.99 -26.45 -6.18
N ASP A 337 -0.25 -26.21 -6.59
CA ASP A 337 -0.81 -26.67 -7.85
C ASP A 337 -1.26 -25.48 -8.73
N PRO A 338 -0.36 -24.53 -9.08
CA PRO A 338 -0.72 -23.40 -9.92
C PRO A 338 -1.11 -23.87 -11.33
N PHE A 339 -2.00 -23.12 -11.98
CA PHE A 339 -2.26 -23.36 -13.39
C PHE A 339 -1.01 -23.11 -14.25
N PRO A 340 -0.85 -23.81 -15.39
CA PRO A 340 0.20 -23.49 -16.34
C PRO A 340 0.09 -22.02 -16.79
N PRO A 341 1.17 -21.21 -16.73
CA PRO A 341 1.11 -19.79 -17.04
C PRO A 341 0.56 -19.47 -18.44
N GLU A 342 0.80 -20.37 -19.41
CA GLU A 342 0.29 -20.24 -20.78
C GLU A 342 -1.24 -20.34 -20.89
N TRP A 343 -1.94 -20.82 -19.86
CA TRP A 343 -3.40 -20.82 -19.81
C TRP A 343 -3.99 -19.44 -19.56
N GLY A 344 -3.23 -18.57 -18.89
CA GLY A 344 -3.62 -17.18 -18.61
C GLY A 344 -4.99 -17.07 -17.93
N VAL A 345 -5.24 -17.89 -16.90
CA VAL A 345 -6.57 -18.02 -16.25
C VAL A 345 -7.03 -16.67 -15.68
N GLY A 346 -6.17 -15.96 -14.97
CA GLY A 346 -6.48 -14.63 -14.44
C GLY A 346 -6.77 -13.60 -15.53
N THR A 347 -6.03 -13.65 -16.64
CA THR A 347 -6.25 -12.77 -17.81
C THR A 347 -7.59 -13.09 -18.49
N TYR A 348 -7.89 -14.37 -18.66
CA TYR A 348 -9.17 -14.80 -19.24
C TYR A 348 -10.34 -14.37 -18.35
N PHE A 349 -10.27 -14.59 -17.04
CA PHE A 349 -11.28 -14.12 -16.08
C PHE A 349 -11.51 -12.61 -16.21
N GLY A 350 -10.42 -11.82 -16.22
CA GLY A 350 -10.50 -10.37 -16.41
C GLY A 350 -11.22 -9.97 -17.70
N SER A 351 -10.95 -10.67 -18.80
CA SER A 351 -11.64 -10.43 -20.08
C SER A 351 -13.13 -10.77 -20.03
N GLN A 352 -13.54 -11.78 -19.24
CA GLN A 352 -14.95 -12.10 -19.07
C GLN A 352 -15.65 -11.08 -18.18
N CYS A 353 -15.00 -10.62 -17.10
CA CYS A 353 -15.50 -9.49 -16.32
C CYS A 353 -15.77 -8.28 -17.22
N GLU A 354 -14.82 -7.92 -18.09
CA GLU A 354 -14.96 -6.79 -19.00
C GLU A 354 -16.14 -6.97 -19.98
N LYS A 355 -16.28 -8.15 -20.59
CA LYS A 355 -17.44 -8.48 -21.46
C LYS A 355 -18.78 -8.34 -20.74
N HIS A 356 -18.81 -8.65 -19.44
CA HIS A 356 -19.99 -8.53 -18.60
C HIS A 356 -20.14 -7.13 -17.96
N GLY A 357 -19.25 -6.18 -18.25
CA GLY A 357 -19.36 -4.78 -17.83
C GLY A 357 -18.55 -4.38 -16.58
N MET A 358 -17.63 -5.22 -16.10
CA MET A 358 -16.81 -4.97 -14.91
C MET A 358 -15.32 -4.96 -15.22
N LEU A 359 -14.62 -3.89 -14.82
CA LEU A 359 -13.18 -3.82 -14.90
C LEU A 359 -12.53 -4.35 -13.61
N VAL A 360 -11.59 -5.27 -13.76
CA VAL A 360 -10.77 -5.81 -12.67
C VAL A 360 -9.28 -5.70 -13.02
N SER A 361 -8.44 -5.69 -11.99
CA SER A 361 -6.99 -5.77 -12.17
C SER A 361 -6.54 -7.21 -11.95
N PHE A 362 -5.59 -7.70 -12.73
CA PHE A 362 -5.01 -9.03 -12.56
C PHE A 362 -3.49 -8.97 -12.69
N SER A 363 -2.80 -9.90 -12.05
CA SER A 363 -1.36 -10.08 -12.15
C SER A 363 -1.04 -11.56 -12.03
N GLY A 364 -0.62 -12.19 -13.14
CA GLY A 364 -0.64 -13.65 -13.24
C GLY A 364 -2.06 -14.18 -13.03
N ASP A 365 -2.19 -15.20 -12.19
CA ASP A 365 -3.46 -15.88 -11.90
C ASP A 365 -4.14 -15.43 -10.60
N HIS A 366 -3.88 -14.19 -10.16
CA HIS A 366 -4.71 -13.56 -9.14
C HIS A 366 -5.36 -12.26 -9.65
N VAL A 367 -6.60 -12.04 -9.21
CA VAL A 367 -7.46 -10.91 -9.60
C VAL A 367 -7.75 -10.05 -8.39
N ASN A 368 -7.42 -8.77 -8.48
CA ASN A 368 -7.56 -7.77 -7.43
C ASN A 368 -8.76 -6.86 -7.68
N MET A 369 -9.62 -6.75 -6.67
CA MET A 369 -10.79 -5.89 -6.66
C MET A 369 -10.69 -4.85 -5.54
N ALA A 370 -10.89 -3.59 -5.88
CA ALA A 370 -10.86 -2.48 -4.92
C ALA A 370 -11.78 -1.34 -5.39
N PRO A 371 -13.12 -1.52 -5.28
CA PRO A 371 -14.11 -0.59 -5.79
C PRO A 371 -14.04 0.80 -5.12
N PRO A 372 -14.63 1.85 -5.69
CA PRO A 372 -14.71 3.16 -5.02
C PRO A 372 -15.50 3.07 -3.72
N PHE A 373 -15.28 4.00 -2.80
CA PHE A 373 -16.00 4.03 -1.51
C PHE A 373 -17.47 4.46 -1.66
N THR A 374 -17.81 5.04 -2.81
CA THR A 374 -19.14 5.56 -3.14
C THR A 374 -20.00 4.55 -3.89
N LEU A 375 -19.64 3.27 -3.86
CA LEU A 375 -20.41 2.18 -4.46
C LEU A 375 -21.76 2.01 -3.75
N SER A 376 -22.86 1.85 -4.47
CA SER A 376 -24.16 1.53 -3.87
C SER A 376 -24.31 0.04 -3.55
N PHE A 377 -25.33 -0.34 -2.77
CA PHE A 377 -25.62 -1.75 -2.49
C PHE A 377 -26.08 -2.52 -3.73
N GLU A 378 -26.76 -1.84 -4.66
CA GLU A 378 -27.24 -2.38 -5.94
C GLU A 378 -26.06 -2.58 -6.91
N GLU A 379 -25.15 -1.61 -6.99
CA GLU A 379 -23.92 -1.76 -7.79
C GLU A 379 -23.03 -2.89 -7.23
N LEU A 380 -23.04 -3.08 -5.91
CA LEU A 380 -22.37 -4.20 -5.27
C LEU A 380 -23.01 -5.55 -5.65
N ASP A 381 -24.34 -5.64 -5.71
CA ASP A 381 -25.04 -6.85 -6.21
C ASP A 381 -24.70 -7.14 -7.67
N GLU A 382 -24.71 -6.11 -8.52
CA GLU A 382 -24.36 -6.23 -9.93
C GLU A 382 -22.92 -6.74 -10.09
N MET A 383 -21.99 -6.16 -9.33
CA MET A 383 -20.58 -6.57 -9.34
C MET A 383 -20.39 -8.04 -8.94
N ILE A 384 -21.07 -8.50 -7.88
CA ILE A 384 -21.04 -9.91 -7.43
C ILE A 384 -21.66 -10.84 -8.51
N SER A 385 -22.77 -10.41 -9.13
CA SER A 385 -23.42 -11.14 -10.22
C SER A 385 -22.49 -11.29 -11.44
N ILE A 386 -21.82 -10.21 -11.84
CA ILE A 386 -20.85 -10.22 -12.94
C ILE A 386 -19.66 -11.12 -12.61
N TYR A 387 -19.13 -11.05 -11.39
CA TYR A 387 -18.06 -11.94 -10.92
C TYR A 387 -18.46 -13.42 -11.10
N GLY A 388 -19.67 -13.80 -10.67
CA GLY A 388 -20.16 -15.17 -10.81
C GLY A 388 -20.32 -15.63 -12.26
N LYS A 389 -20.74 -14.75 -13.18
CA LYS A 389 -20.81 -15.07 -14.62
C LYS A 389 -19.41 -15.30 -15.20
N ALA A 390 -18.49 -14.37 -14.93
CA ALA A 390 -17.10 -14.46 -15.39
C ALA A 390 -16.40 -15.72 -14.85
N LEU A 391 -16.69 -16.10 -13.60
CA LEU A 391 -16.17 -17.32 -13.00
C LEU A 391 -16.63 -18.56 -13.75
N LYS A 392 -17.93 -18.69 -14.03
CA LYS A 392 -18.48 -19.82 -14.78
C LYS A 392 -17.88 -19.94 -16.18
N ASP A 393 -17.71 -18.82 -16.88
CA ASP A 393 -17.06 -18.80 -18.20
C ASP A 393 -15.59 -19.25 -18.11
N THR A 394 -14.92 -18.92 -17.00
CA THR A 394 -13.52 -19.29 -16.74
C THR A 394 -13.40 -20.76 -16.34
N GLU A 395 -14.30 -21.29 -15.53
CA GLU A 395 -14.37 -22.73 -15.20
C GLU A 395 -14.48 -23.58 -16.48
N LYS A 396 -15.41 -23.24 -17.36
CA LYS A 396 -15.57 -23.91 -18.65
C LYS A 396 -14.28 -23.86 -19.48
N ARG A 397 -13.61 -22.71 -19.51
CA ARG A 397 -12.32 -22.56 -20.22
C ARG A 397 -11.25 -23.47 -19.64
N VAL A 398 -11.15 -23.57 -18.32
CA VAL A 398 -10.19 -24.45 -17.65
C VAL A 398 -10.50 -25.92 -17.94
N GLU A 399 -11.78 -26.32 -17.95
CA GLU A 399 -12.19 -27.68 -18.34
C GLU A 399 -11.78 -28.02 -19.77
N GLU A 400 -12.01 -27.10 -20.72
CA GLU A 400 -11.57 -27.25 -22.12
C GLU A 400 -10.05 -27.44 -22.21
N LEU A 401 -9.27 -26.62 -21.51
CA LEU A 401 -7.80 -26.69 -21.49
C LEU A 401 -7.29 -27.99 -20.86
N LYS A 402 -7.93 -28.47 -19.78
CA LYS A 402 -7.63 -29.78 -19.17
C LYS A 402 -7.91 -30.92 -20.14
N SER A 403 -8.99 -30.83 -20.93
CA SER A 403 -9.35 -31.88 -21.90
C SER A 403 -8.37 -32.00 -23.07
N GLN A 404 -7.72 -30.91 -23.46
CA GLN A 404 -6.73 -30.87 -24.54
C GLN A 404 -5.36 -31.44 -24.16
N LYS A 405 -5.10 -31.61 -22.85
CA LYS A 405 -3.86 -32.20 -22.31
C LYS A 405 -3.95 -33.72 -22.11
N LYS A 406 -5.16 -34.30 -22.17
CA LYS A 406 -5.38 -35.75 -22.16
C LYS A 406 -5.32 -36.29 -23.58
#